data_AF-A0A9E0L4C8-F1
#
_entry.id   AF-A0A9E0L4C8-F1
#
_cell.length_a   1.000
_cell.length_b   1.000
_cell.length_c   1.000
_cell.angle_alpha   90.00
_cell.angle_beta   90.00
_cell.angle_gamma   90.00
#
_symmetry.space_group_name_H-M   'P 1'
#
loop_
_entity.id
_entity.type
_entity.pdbx_description
1 polymer ?
#
loop_
_entity_poly.entity_id
_entity_poly.type
_entity_poly.pdbx_seq_one_letter_code
_entity_poly.pdbx_strand_id
1 'polypeptide(L)' 'MIAYTTLGVNDMARATAFYDAVFAPLGAVRDTTSETWTGYVRAGDYGDTV' A
#
# COMPACT_ATOMS: atom_id res chain seq x y z
N MET A 1 -18.49 -5.91 2.79
CA MET A 1 -17.27 -5.37 3.42
C MET A 1 -16.14 -5.54 2.42
N ILE A 2 -15.31 -4.51 2.19
CA ILE A 2 -14.25 -4.57 1.18
C ILE A 2 -12.98 -5.10 1.84
N ALA A 3 -12.41 -6.19 1.31
CA ALA A 3 -11.19 -6.79 1.82
C ALA A 3 -9.93 -6.02 1.36
N TYR A 4 -9.91 -5.61 0.08
CA TYR A 4 -8.90 -4.74 -0.51
C TYR A 4 -9.47 -4.14 -1.79
N THR A 5 -8.76 -3.15 -2.35
CA THR A 5 -9.04 -2.63 -3.68
C THR A 5 -7.76 -2.49 -4.46
N THR A 6 -7.84 -2.71 -5.77
CA THR A 6 -6.71 -2.60 -6.69
C THR A 6 -7.02 -1.48 -7.67
N LEU A 7 -6.10 -0.55 -7.83
CA LEU A 7 -6.24 0.58 -8.74
C LEU A 7 -5.07 0.57 -9.73
N GLY A 8 -5.40 0.60 -11.03
CA GLY A 8 -4.40 0.75 -12.08
C GLY A 8 -3.88 2.18 -12.15
N VAL A 9 -2.57 2.34 -12.30
CA VAL A 9 -1.90 3.64 -12.43
C VAL A 9 -1.01 3.66 -13.67
N ASN A 10 -0.87 4.82 -14.30
CA ASN A 10 -0.05 4.96 -15.51
C ASN A 10 1.45 5.02 -15.23
N ASP A 11 1.83 5.42 -14.01
CA ASP A 11 3.22 5.57 -13.57
C ASP A 11 3.33 5.09 -12.11
N MET A 12 4.00 3.95 -11.92
CA MET A 12 4.15 3.31 -10.62
C MET A 12 5.01 4.15 -9.66
N ALA A 13 6.12 4.74 -10.14
CA ALA A 13 7.01 5.51 -9.27
C ALA A 13 6.30 6.75 -8.72
N ARG A 14 5.55 7.44 -9.59
CA ARG A 14 4.77 8.61 -9.20
C ARG A 14 3.60 8.24 -8.28
N ALA A 15 2.90 7.14 -8.58
CA ALA A 15 1.81 6.67 -7.75
C ALA A 15 2.28 6.30 -6.35
N THR A 16 3.38 5.55 -6.25
CA THR A 16 3.93 5.13 -4.95
C THR A 16 4.38 6.33 -4.12
N ALA A 17 5.06 7.33 -4.71
CA ALA A 17 5.40 8.55 -3.99
C ALA A 17 4.18 9.33 -3.48
N PHE A 18 3.10 9.35 -4.26
CA PHE A 18 1.83 9.97 -3.85
C PHE A 18 1.17 9.19 -2.70
N TYR A 19 1.01 7.88 -2.85
CA TYR A 19 0.34 7.04 -1.86
C TYR A 19 1.13 6.94 -0.55
N ASP A 20 2.46 6.95 -0.59
CA ASP A 20 3.27 7.09 0.63
C ASP A 20 2.91 8.35 1.43
N ALA A 21 2.83 9.50 0.75
CA ALA A 21 2.51 10.76 1.42
C ALA A 21 1.09 10.77 2.00
N VAL A 22 0.13 10.14 1.29
CA VAL A 22 -1.27 10.04 1.72
C VAL A 22 -1.44 9.06 2.89
N PHE A 23 -0.72 7.94 2.86
CA PHE A 23 -0.85 6.86 3.84
C PHE A 23 0.06 7.01 5.06
N ALA A 24 1.13 7.80 4.98
CA ALA A 24 2.00 8.12 6.11
C ALA A 24 1.26 8.63 7.36
N PRO A 25 0.36 9.64 7.29
CA PRO A 25 -0.39 10.09 8.48
C PRO A 25 -1.42 9.07 8.99
N LEU A 26 -1.79 8.08 8.16
CA LEU A 26 -2.73 7.02 8.53
C LEU A 26 -2.03 5.82 9.18
N GLY A 27 -0.69 5.82 9.22
CA GLY A 27 0.11 4.72 9.75
C GLY A 27 0.12 3.48 8.84
N ALA A 28 -0.18 3.67 7.55
CA ALA A 28 -0.09 2.61 6.56
C ALA A 28 1.33 2.55 5.99
N VAL A 29 1.82 1.32 5.85
CA VAL A 29 3.16 0.96 5.39
C VAL A 29 3.05 0.16 4.10
N ARG A 30 4.12 0.20 3.29
CA ARG A 30 4.21 -0.65 2.11
C ARG A 30 4.39 -2.11 2.56
N ASP A 31 3.60 -3.02 1.99
CA ASP A 31 3.71 -4.47 2.23
C ASP A 31 4.56 -5.11 1.13
N THR A 32 3.93 -5.52 0.03
CA THR A 32 4.61 -6.03 -1.17
C THR A 32 4.85 -4.89 -2.17
N THR A 33 6.12 -4.69 -2.54
CA THR A 33 6.53 -3.75 -3.60
C THR A 33 7.23 -4.48 -4.74
N SER A 34 6.72 -4.31 -5.95
CA SER A 34 7.23 -4.81 -7.23
C SER A 34 7.08 -3.73 -8.30
N GLU A 35 7.78 -3.88 -9.43
CA GLU A 35 7.70 -2.91 -10.55
C GLU A 35 6.29 -2.72 -11.11
N THR A 36 5.42 -3.72 -10.98
CA THR A 36 4.04 -3.72 -11.49
C THR A 36 2.98 -3.67 -10.39
N TRP A 37 3.39 -3.72 -9.12
CA TRP A 37 2.45 -3.88 -8.00
C TRP A 37 2.99 -3.24 -6.72
N THR A 38 2.18 -2.46 -6.02
CA THR A 38 2.51 -1.98 -4.68
C THR A 38 1.28 -2.01 -3.80
N GLY A 39 1.38 -2.75 -2.69
CA GLY A 39 0.33 -2.84 -1.67
C GLY A 39 0.64 -1.96 -0.45
N TYR A 40 -0.41 -1.40 0.15
CA TYR A 40 -0.35 -0.67 1.42
C TYR A 40 -1.23 -1.37 2.45
N VAL A 41 -0.68 -1.53 3.65
CA VAL A 41 -1.35 -2.17 4.79
C VAL A 41 -1.16 -1.30 6.02
N ARG A 42 -2.06 -1.35 6.99
CA ARG A 42 -1.82 -0.70 8.27
C ARG A 42 -0.72 -1.45 9.01
N ALA A 43 0.19 -0.72 9.66
CA ALA A 43 1.14 -1.36 10.57
C ALA A 43 0.37 -2.16 11.65
N GLY A 44 0.60 -3.47 11.70
CA GLY A 44 -0.08 -4.41 12.60
C GLY A 44 -1.21 -5.24 11.98
N ASP A 45 -1.66 -4.93 10.77
CA ASP A 45 -2.70 -5.73 10.09
C ASP A 45 -2.11 -6.90 9.27
N TYR A 46 -0.79 -6.88 8.99
CA TYR A 46 -0.09 -7.96 8.30
C TYR A 46 0.78 -8.73 9.29
N GLY A 47 0.33 -9.93 9.69
CA GLY A 47 1.13 -10.89 10.47
C GLY A 47 0.96 -10.88 12.00
N ASP A 48 -0.27 -10.88 12.53
CA ASP A 48 -0.55 -11.51 13.84
C ASP A 48 -0.53 -13.05 13.72
N THR A 49 0.58 -13.57 13.19
CA THR A 49 0.91 -14.99 13.18
C THR A 49 2.00 -15.21 14.22
N VAL A 50 1.53 -15.53 15.44
CA VAL A 50 2.19 -16.47 16.35
C VAL A 50 2.36 -17.83 15.70
#